data_AF-A0A534CJZ3-F1
#
_entry.id   AF-A0A534CJZ3-F1
#
_cell.length_a   1.000
_cell.length_b   1.000
_cell.length_c   1.000
_cell.angle_alpha   90.00
_cell.angle_beta   90.00
_cell.angle_gamma   90.00
#
_symmetry.space_group_name_H-M   'P 1'
#
loop_
_entity.id
_entity.type
_entity.pdbx_description
1 polymer ?
#
loop_
_entity_poly.entity_id
_entity_poly.type
_entity_poly.pdbx_seq_one_letter_code
_entity_poly.pdbx_strand_id
1 'polypeptide(L)'
;MNIQQGNYLEGKTVDQLQSGMTRSQVRYLLGTPMVPAVFDKDRWDYVYYFKRGRLRRPEERHLIVFFRDDKVTRFERDNVPNSAPQAPDQGPPVSKFPGI
;
A
#
# COMPACT_ATOMS: atom_id res chain seq x y z
N MET A 1 18.17 15.66 0.64
CA MET A 1 16.87 15.47 1.31
C MET A 1 16.17 14.31 0.63
N ASN A 2 15.69 13.35 1.43
CA ASN A 2 14.85 12.27 0.94
C ASN A 2 13.39 12.66 1.16
N ILE A 3 12.52 12.35 0.21
CA ILE A 3 11.09 12.65 0.28
C ILE A 3 10.37 11.32 0.24
N GLN A 4 9.51 11.07 1.22
CA GLN A 4 8.63 9.91 1.27
C GLN A 4 7.19 10.41 1.40
N GLN A 5 6.30 9.90 0.55
CA GLN A 5 4.88 10.24 0.52
C GLN A 5 4.07 8.99 0.19
N GLY A 6 2.83 8.94 0.65
CA GLY A 6 1.92 7.85 0.33
C GLY A 6 1.83 6.72 1.35
N ASN A 7 1.11 5.67 0.97
CA ASN A 7 0.92 4.46 1.78
C ASN A 7 2.08 3.49 1.58
N TYR A 8 2.59 2.90 2.65
CA TYR A 8 3.67 1.92 2.54
C TYR A 8 3.16 0.61 1.93
N LEU A 9 3.43 0.42 0.64
CA LEU A 9 3.05 -0.77 -0.11
C LEU A 9 4.15 -1.83 -0.02
N GLU A 10 4.07 -2.66 1.02
CA GLU A 10 4.93 -3.83 1.16
C GLU A 10 4.36 -5.02 0.37
N GLY A 11 5.19 -5.66 -0.47
CA GLY A 11 4.76 -6.78 -1.33
C GLY A 11 4.01 -7.88 -0.58
N LYS A 12 4.58 -8.34 0.55
CA LYS A 12 3.99 -9.37 1.41
C LYS A 12 2.62 -8.99 1.96
N THR A 13 2.37 -7.71 2.18
CA THR A 13 1.10 -7.19 2.67
C THR A 13 0.10 -7.10 1.53
N VAL A 14 0.54 -6.66 0.34
CA VAL A 14 -0.28 -6.64 -0.87
C VAL A 14 -0.65 -8.05 -1.34
N ASP A 15 0.19 -9.05 -1.09
CA ASP A 15 -0.08 -10.47 -1.38
C ASP A 15 -1.15 -11.09 -0.47
N GLN A 16 -1.41 -10.50 0.69
CA GLN A 16 -2.51 -10.91 1.56
C GLN A 16 -3.85 -10.35 1.08
N LEU A 17 -3.87 -9.38 0.16
CA LEU A 17 -5.11 -8.84 -0.39
C LEU A 17 -5.84 -9.91 -1.22
N GLN A 18 -7.11 -10.12 -0.95
CA GLN A 18 -7.93 -11.13 -1.62
C GLN A 18 -9.29 -10.57 -2.02
N SER A 19 -9.84 -11.09 -3.11
CA SER A 19 -11.24 -10.85 -3.48
C SER A 19 -12.16 -11.31 -2.34
N GLY A 20 -13.26 -10.58 -2.13
CA GLY A 20 -14.21 -10.83 -1.05
C GLY A 20 -13.91 -10.12 0.27
N MET A 21 -12.68 -9.59 0.46
CA MET A 21 -12.36 -8.79 1.65
C MET A 21 -13.23 -7.54 1.74
N THR A 22 -13.64 -7.16 2.95
CA THR A 22 -14.41 -5.93 3.18
C THR A 22 -13.51 -4.71 3.15
N ARG A 23 -14.09 -3.53 2.90
CA ARG A 23 -13.38 -2.24 3.02
C ARG A 23 -12.64 -2.09 4.37
N SER A 24 -13.23 -2.58 5.46
CA SER A 24 -12.60 -2.57 6.79
C SER A 24 -11.37 -3.48 6.87
N GLN A 25 -11.44 -4.68 6.30
CA GLN A 25 -10.30 -5.60 6.24
C GLN A 25 -9.17 -5.03 5.38
N VAL A 26 -9.51 -4.42 4.23
CA VAL A 26 -8.53 -3.75 3.37
C VAL A 26 -7.85 -2.59 4.10
N ARG A 27 -8.59 -1.76 4.85
CA ARG A 27 -7.98 -0.68 5.67
C ARG A 27 -7.09 -1.21 6.78
N TYR A 28 -7.49 -2.31 7.42
CA TYR A 28 -6.67 -2.93 8.45
C TYR A 28 -5.34 -3.43 7.87
N LEU A 29 -5.38 -3.99 6.66
CA LEU A 29 -4.22 -4.55 5.98
C LEU A 29 -3.29 -3.46 5.39
N LEU A 30 -3.84 -2.49 4.66
CA LEU A 30 -3.09 -1.54 3.83
C LEU A 30 -3.08 -0.10 4.37
N GLY A 31 -3.80 0.16 5.45
CA GLY A 31 -4.05 1.50 5.95
C GLY A 31 -5.17 2.23 5.21
N THR A 32 -5.35 3.50 5.56
CA THR A 32 -6.35 4.36 4.92
C THR A 32 -5.81 4.87 3.58
N PRO A 33 -6.54 4.76 2.47
CA PRO A 33 -6.10 5.33 1.20
C PRO A 33 -5.89 6.84 1.35
N MET A 34 -4.75 7.35 0.85
CA MET A 34 -4.40 8.77 0.96
C MET A 34 -5.30 9.65 0.08
N VAL A 35 -5.86 9.07 -0.98
CA VAL A 35 -6.91 9.70 -1.79
C VAL A 35 -8.24 9.25 -1.20
N PRO A 36 -8.91 10.07 -0.37
CA PRO A 36 -10.27 9.75 0.07
C PRO A 36 -11.15 9.59 -1.17
N ALA A 37 -12.05 8.61 -1.12
CA ALA A 37 -12.99 8.25 -2.18
C ALA A 37 -14.08 9.33 -2.38
N VAL A 38 -13.68 10.57 -2.68
CA VAL A 38 -14.61 11.71 -2.82
C VAL A 38 -15.44 11.60 -4.11
N PHE A 39 -14.99 10.80 -5.09
CA PHE A 39 -15.65 10.64 -6.38
C PHE A 39 -15.99 9.19 -6.74
N ASP A 40 -15.28 8.21 -6.20
CA ASP A 40 -15.45 6.79 -6.53
C ASP A 40 -15.52 5.93 -5.26
N LYS A 41 -16.74 5.67 -4.76
CA LYS A 41 -16.93 4.84 -3.55
C LYS A 41 -16.40 3.42 -3.73
N ASP A 42 -16.31 2.95 -4.98
CA ASP A 42 -15.99 1.58 -5.35
C ASP A 42 -14.54 1.39 -5.82
N ARG A 43 -13.68 2.40 -5.65
CA ARG A 43 -12.26 2.31 -6.01
C ARG A 43 -11.41 3.03 -4.98
N TRP A 44 -10.38 2.34 -4.48
CA TRP A 44 -9.35 2.93 -3.64
C TRP A 44 -8.00 2.88 -4.32
N ASP A 45 -7.30 4.01 -4.27
CA ASP A 45 -5.96 4.18 -4.80
C ASP A 45 -4.96 4.31 -3.65
N TYR A 46 -3.99 3.40 -3.63
CA TYR A 46 -2.84 3.44 -2.74
C TYR A 46 -1.62 3.79 -3.57
N VAL A 47 -1.07 4.97 -3.35
CA VAL A 47 0.13 5.44 -4.04
C VAL A 47 1.27 5.50 -3.03
N TYR A 48 2.45 5.05 -3.41
CA TYR A 48 3.71 5.22 -2.69
C TYR A 48 4.69 5.97 -3.57
N TYR A 49 5.31 7.01 -3.02
CA TYR A 49 6.33 7.81 -3.68
C TYR A 49 7.55 7.92 -2.77
N PHE A 50 8.72 7.56 -3.29
CA PHE A 50 9.98 7.72 -2.59
C PHE A 50 11.07 8.29 -3.49
N LYS A 51 11.60 9.45 -3.11
CA LYS A 51 12.70 10.11 -3.82
C LYS A 51 13.93 10.20 -2.91
N ARG A 52 15.00 9.49 -3.29
CA ARG A 52 16.30 9.51 -2.59
C ARG A 52 17.23 10.58 -3.16
N GLY A 53 17.42 11.68 -2.46
CA GLY A 53 18.25 12.79 -2.92
C GLY A 53 17.71 13.47 -4.18
N ARG A 54 18.52 14.36 -4.78
CA ARG A 54 18.08 15.19 -5.92
C ARG A 54 18.25 14.51 -7.29
N LEU A 55 19.25 13.64 -7.43
CA LEU A 55 19.69 13.08 -8.72
C LEU A 55 19.12 11.69 -9.06
N ARG A 56 18.48 11.00 -8.10
CA ARG A 56 17.90 9.68 -8.35
C ARG A 56 16.45 9.80 -8.82
N ARG A 57 16.07 8.90 -9.72
CA ARG A 57 14.67 8.74 -10.12
C ARG A 57 13.84 8.36 -8.88
N PRO A 58 12.64 8.94 -8.73
CA PRO A 58 11.71 8.50 -7.70
C PRO A 58 11.30 7.04 -7.93
N GLU A 59 11.08 6.33 -6.84
CA GLU A 59 10.36 5.07 -6.81
C GLU A 59 8.88 5.38 -6.62
N GLU A 60 8.07 4.92 -7.56
CA GLU A 60 6.62 5.11 -7.54
C GLU A 60 5.94 3.77 -7.61
N ARG A 61 4.86 3.62 -6.84
CA ARG A 61 4.07 2.39 -6.82
C ARG A 61 2.62 2.68 -6.62
N HIS A 62 1.81 1.84 -7.22
CA HIS A 62 0.38 2.03 -7.24
C HIS A 62 -0.31 0.69 -7.06
N LEU A 63 -1.26 0.68 -6.13
CA LEU A 63 -2.20 -0.40 -5.96
C LEU A 63 -3.61 0.19 -6.05
N ILE A 64 -4.40 -0.35 -6.98
CA ILE A 64 -5.80 0.01 -7.16
C ILE A 64 -6.64 -1.14 -6.64
N VAL A 65 -7.57 -0.87 -5.72
CA VAL A 65 -8.49 -1.87 -5.18
C VAL A 65 -9.90 -1.49 -5.58
N PHE A 66 -10.60 -2.42 -6.24
CA PHE A 66 -11.97 -2.20 -6.68
C PHE A 66 -12.96 -2.95 -5.80
N PHE A 67 -14.07 -2.31 -5.47
CA PHE A 67 -15.11 -2.83 -4.60
C PHE A 67 -16.44 -2.96 -5.34
N ARG A 68 -17.29 -3.84 -4.83
CA ARG A 68 -18.72 -3.92 -5.13
C ARG A 68 -19.39 -4.49 -3.89
N ASP A 69 -20.51 -3.91 -3.47
CA ASP A 69 -21.25 -4.36 -2.27
C ASP A 69 -20.34 -4.49 -1.02
N ASP A 70 -19.47 -3.50 -0.84
CA ASP A 70 -18.48 -3.41 0.24
C ASP A 70 -17.34 -4.46 0.22
N LYS A 71 -17.26 -5.27 -0.83
CA LYS A 71 -16.25 -6.34 -0.97
C LYS A 71 -15.31 -6.12 -2.15
N VAL A 72 -14.05 -6.52 -2.00
CA VAL A 72 -13.05 -6.51 -3.09
C VAL A 72 -13.51 -7.41 -4.23
N THR A 73 -13.53 -6.87 -5.44
CA THR A 73 -13.81 -7.63 -6.67
C THR A 73 -12.52 -8.01 -7.39
N ARG A 74 -11.59 -7.05 -7.50
CA ARG A 74 -10.28 -7.21 -8.11
C ARG A 74 -9.33 -6.12 -7.60
N PHE A 75 -8.05 -6.27 -7.91
CA PHE A 75 -7.04 -5.25 -7.65
C PHE A 75 -5.96 -5.29 -8.74
N GLU A 76 -5.34 -4.14 -8.97
CA GLU A 76 -4.30 -3.94 -9.98
C GLU A 76 -3.04 -3.40 -9.30
N ARG A 77 -1.88 -3.96 -9.66
CA ARG A 77 -0.58 -3.63 -9.06
C ARG A 77 0.31 -3.04 -10.15
N ASP A 78 0.88 -1.88 -9.90
CA ASP A 78 1.93 -1.28 -10.73
C ASP A 78 3.16 -0.96 -9.88
N ASN A 79 4.32 -1.46 -10.31
CA ASN A 79 5.61 -1.33 -9.65
C ASN A 79 5.63 -1.73 -8.15
N VAL A 80 4.70 -2.57 -7.70
CA VAL A 80 4.72 -3.18 -6.35
C VAL A 80 5.58 -4.43 -6.37
N PRO A 81 6.77 -4.44 -5.75
CA PRO A 81 7.62 -5.63 -5.71
C PRO A 81 6.99 -6.73 -4.85
N ASN A 82 7.17 -8.01 -5.24
CA ASN A 82 6.73 -9.17 -4.44
C ASN A 82 7.45 -9.28 -3.08
N SER A 83 8.60 -8.63 -2.96
CA SER A 83 9.35 -8.52 -1.69
C SER A 83 9.15 -7.14 -1.10
N ALA A 84 9.25 -7.06 0.23
CA ALA A 84 9.26 -5.77 0.92
C ALA A 84 10.29 -4.84 0.26
N PRO A 85 9.96 -3.57 0.09
CA PRO A 85 10.98 -2.56 -0.20
C PRO A 85 11.99 -2.65 0.91
N GLN A 86 13.26 -2.54 0.57
CA GLN A 86 14.17 -2.02 1.57
C GLN A 86 13.64 -0.61 1.90
N ALA A 87 12.96 -0.46 3.03
CA ALA A 87 12.61 0.84 3.56
C ALA A 87 13.89 1.68 3.48
N PRO A 88 13.82 2.94 3.06
CA PRO A 88 15.00 3.79 3.02
C PRO A 88 15.50 4.01 4.44
N ASP A 89 16.44 3.16 4.84
CA ASP A 89 17.23 3.22 6.08
C ASP A 89 16.41 3.56 7.33
N GLN A 90 15.23 2.95 7.46
CA GLN A 90 14.58 2.80 8.75
C GLN A 90 15.08 1.48 9.31
N GLY A 91 15.71 1.54 10.48
CA GLY A 91 16.17 0.37 11.23
C GLY A 91 15.09 -0.70 11.40
N PRO A 92 15.45 -1.90 11.87
CA PRO A 92 14.61 -3.09 11.81
C PRO A 92 13.19 -2.79 12.33
N PRO A 93 12.15 -3.28 11.64
CA PRO A 93 10.78 -3.08 12.08
C PRO A 93 10.64 -3.59 13.51
N VAL A 94 10.17 -2.71 14.40
CA VAL A 94 9.88 -3.05 15.79
C VAL A 94 8.84 -4.17 15.77
N SER A 95 9.26 -5.39 16.09
CA SER A 95 8.43 -6.58 16.17
C SER A 95 7.27 -6.35 17.13
N LYS A 96 6.08 -6.03 16.62
CA LYS A 96 4.85 -5.98 17.41
C LYS A 96 4.14 -7.32 17.42
N PHE A 97 4.79 -8.37 17.91
CA PHE A 97 4.10 -9.60 18.32
C PHE A 97 4.89 -10.27 19.47
N PRO A 98 4.36 -10.31 20.70
CA PRO A 98 4.78 -11.28 21.69
C PRO A 98 4.34 -12.67 21.21
N GLY A 99 5.28 -13.61 21.18
CA GLY A 99 4.99 -15.01 20.91
C GLY A 99 4.03 -15.60 21.94
N ILE A 100 3.14 -16.45 21.45
CA ILE A 100 2.44 -17.48 22.22
C ILE A 100 3.16 -18.79 22.01
#